data_AF-A0A154P4W6-F1
#
_entry.id   AF-A0A154P4W6-F1
#
_cell.length_a   1.000
_cell.length_b   1.000
_cell.length_c   1.000
_cell.angle_alpha   90.00
_cell.angle_beta   90.00
_cell.angle_gamma   90.00
#
_symmetry.space_group_name_H-M   'P 1'
#
loop_
_entity.id
_entity.type
_entity.pdbx_description
1 polymer ?
#
loop_
_entity_poly.entity_id
_entity_poly.type
_entity_poly.pdbx_seq_one_letter_code
_entity_poly.pdbx_strand_id
1 'polypeptide(L)'
;MCTMCQYKGEIHSQPDETQEMNINQCAVAGTILTGGSYVQMEEFLAAINIPCMSKKQFRKHHDEIVNSLIDAAEEEMISATEEE
;
A
#
# COMPACT_ATOMS: atom_id res chain seq x y z
N MET A 1 29.78 -11.94 -13.16
CA MET A 1 30.33 -11.47 -14.46
C MET A 1 30.94 -12.66 -15.17
N CYS A 2 30.38 -13.05 -16.32
CA CYS A 2 30.88 -14.17 -17.10
C CYS A 2 32.26 -13.85 -17.65
N THR A 3 33.26 -14.69 -17.41
CA THR A 3 34.65 -14.44 -17.83
C THR A 3 34.89 -14.65 -19.33
N MET A 4 33.98 -15.32 -20.05
CA MET A 4 34.09 -15.50 -21.51
C MET A 4 33.38 -14.40 -22.31
N CYS A 5 32.18 -13.96 -21.91
CA CYS A 5 31.41 -12.96 -22.66
C CYS A 5 31.23 -11.63 -21.92
N GLN A 6 31.79 -11.49 -20.72
CA GLN A 6 31.69 -10.31 -19.85
C GLN A 6 30.26 -9.93 -19.43
N TYR A 7 29.26 -10.75 -19.75
CA TYR A 7 27.88 -10.52 -19.35
C TYR A 7 27.72 -10.52 -17.83
N LYS A 8 27.00 -9.52 -17.32
CA LYS A 8 26.58 -9.40 -15.93
C LYS A 8 25.06 -9.22 -15.92
N GLY A 9 24.35 -10.27 -15.54
CA GLY A 9 22.93 -10.16 -15.21
C GLY A 9 22.81 -9.68 -13.77
N GLU A 10 21.92 -8.73 -13.54
CA GLU A 10 21.52 -8.29 -12.21
C GLU A 10 20.10 -8.80 -11.96
N ILE A 11 19.90 -9.42 -10.80
CA ILE A 11 18.59 -9.88 -10.34
C ILE A 11 18.27 -8.99 -9.15
N HIS A 12 17.24 -8.18 -9.31
CA HIS A 12 16.78 -7.28 -8.27
C HIS A 12 15.62 -7.95 -7.54
N SER A 13 15.60 -7.84 -6.21
CA SER A 13 14.45 -8.30 -5.40
C SER A 13 13.28 -7.32 -5.46
N GLN A 14 13.49 -6.10 -5.93
CA GLN A 14 12.50 -5.04 -6.08
C GLN A 14 12.71 -4.32 -7.43
N PRO A 15 11.66 -3.71 -8.01
CA PRO A 15 11.78 -2.92 -9.24
C PRO A 15 12.67 -1.69 -9.04
N ASP A 16 13.30 -1.21 -10.11
CA ASP A 16 14.16 -0.01 -10.08
C ASP A 16 13.36 1.30 -9.82
N GLU A 17 12.06 1.30 -10.16
CA GLU A 17 11.12 2.36 -9.80
C GLU A 17 10.11 1.84 -8.79
N THR A 18 10.18 2.32 -7.55
CA THR A 18 9.19 2.02 -6.53
C THR A 18 8.21 3.18 -6.36
N GLN A 19 6.97 3.00 -6.83
CA GLN A 19 5.82 3.75 -6.29
C GLN A 19 5.50 3.19 -4.89
N GLU A 20 6.38 3.50 -3.93
CA GLU A 20 6.19 3.06 -2.56
C GLU A 20 5.18 3.97 -1.85
N MET A 21 4.09 3.36 -1.38
CA MET A 21 3.24 3.99 -0.37
C MET A 21 4.09 4.28 0.86
N ASN A 22 3.92 5.47 1.44
CA ASN A 22 4.65 5.78 2.66
C ASN A 22 4.17 4.88 3.81
N ILE A 23 5.02 4.69 4.82
CA ILE A 23 4.74 3.73 5.91
C ILE A 23 3.42 3.98 6.65
N ASN A 24 2.96 5.24 6.76
CA ASN A 24 1.69 5.56 7.40
C ASN A 24 0.51 5.17 6.52
N GLN A 25 0.60 5.41 5.21
CA GLN A 25 -0.39 4.93 4.25
C GLN A 25 -0.43 3.40 4.25
N CYS A 26 0.71 2.71 4.33
CA CYS A 26 0.75 1.25 4.44
C CYS A 26 0.04 0.73 5.70
N ALA A 27 0.31 1.34 6.86
CA ALA A 27 -0.34 0.96 8.12
C ALA A 27 -1.86 1.16 8.07
N VAL A 28 -2.30 2.29 7.49
CA VAL A 28 -3.73 2.60 7.33
C VAL A 28 -4.39 1.67 6.32
N ALA A 29 -3.75 1.41 5.17
CA ALA A 29 -4.24 0.49 4.15
C ALA A 29 -4.40 -0.93 4.71
N GLY A 30 -3.39 -1.44 5.41
CA GLY A 30 -3.49 -2.75 6.07
C GLY A 30 -4.62 -2.82 7.09
N THR A 31 -4.84 -1.72 7.83
CA THR A 31 -5.98 -1.60 8.75
C THR A 31 -7.32 -1.65 8.00
N ILE A 32 -7.48 -0.89 6.91
CA ILE A 32 -8.72 -0.86 6.11
C ILE A 32 -9.00 -2.24 5.48
N LEU A 33 -7.98 -2.85 4.87
CA LEU A 33 -8.10 -4.15 4.19
C LEU A 33 -8.45 -5.30 5.13
N THR A 34 -8.08 -5.19 6.40
CA THR A 34 -8.48 -6.15 7.44
C THR A 34 -9.84 -5.83 8.07
N GLY A 35 -10.54 -4.80 7.57
CA GLY A 35 -11.82 -4.33 8.11
C GLY A 35 -11.68 -3.61 9.46
N GLY A 36 -10.46 -3.18 9.81
CA GLY A 36 -10.14 -2.57 11.08
C GLY A 36 -10.44 -1.08 11.16
N SER A 37 -10.42 -0.55 12.38
CA SER A 37 -10.55 0.89 12.66
C SER A 37 -9.28 1.49 13.27
N TYR A 38 -9.27 2.82 13.42
CA TYR A 38 -8.18 3.53 14.11
C TYR A 38 -7.84 2.93 15.48
N VAL A 39 -8.85 2.55 16.26
CA VAL A 39 -8.65 2.00 17.62
C VAL A 39 -7.89 0.67 17.55
N GLN A 40 -8.25 -0.21 16.61
CA GLN A 40 -7.53 -1.48 16.43
C GLN A 40 -6.10 -1.27 15.95
N MET A 41 -5.86 -0.28 15.07
CA MET A 41 -4.50 0.06 14.65
C MET A 41 -3.67 0.59 15.83
N GLU A 42 -4.24 1.45 16.67
CA GLU A 42 -3.61 1.97 17.88
C GLU A 42 -3.28 0.85 18.87
N GLU A 43 -4.22 -0.05 19.15
CA GLU A 43 -4.03 -1.22 20.01
C GLU A 43 -2.93 -2.15 19.47
N PHE A 44 -2.94 -2.44 18.18
CA PHE A 44 -1.95 -3.30 17.55
C PHE A 44 -0.54 -2.70 17.62
N LEU A 45 -0.39 -1.42 17.26
CA LEU A 45 0.90 -0.74 17.31
C LEU A 45 1.42 -0.60 18.76
N ALA A 46 0.53 -0.35 19.72
CA ALA A 46 0.88 -0.33 21.13
C ALA A 46 1.39 -1.70 21.62
N ALA A 47 0.77 -2.81 21.17
CA ALA A 47 1.19 -4.16 21.55
C ALA A 47 2.61 -4.52 21.09
N ILE A 48 3.08 -3.90 19.99
CA ILE A 48 4.44 -4.08 19.45
C ILE A 48 5.37 -2.90 19.74
N ASN A 49 4.99 -2.01 20.67
CA ASN A 49 5.78 -0.86 21.11
C ASN A 49 6.16 0.11 19.96
N ILE A 50 5.25 0.34 19.02
CA ILE A 50 5.38 1.32 17.95
C ILE A 50 4.46 2.50 18.23
N PRO A 51 4.94 3.76 18.19
CA PRO A 51 4.08 4.92 18.32
C PRO A 51 3.01 4.97 17.23
N CYS A 52 1.75 5.18 17.63
CA CYS A 52 0.65 5.34 16.70
C CYS A 52 0.56 6.79 16.17
N MET A 53 0.16 6.95 14.91
CA MET A 53 -0.18 8.26 14.37
C MET A 53 -1.43 8.85 15.04
N SER A 54 -1.61 10.16 14.94
CA SER A 54 -2.83 10.78 15.45
C SER A 54 -4.07 10.34 14.66
N LYS A 55 -5.24 10.28 15.31
CA LYS A 55 -6.53 10.02 14.64
C LYS A 55 -6.79 10.94 13.45
N LYS A 56 -6.33 12.20 13.51
CA LYS A 56 -6.44 13.18 12.41
C LYS A 56 -5.60 12.75 11.20
N GLN A 57 -4.39 12.27 11.41
CA GLN A 57 -3.53 11.76 10.33
C GLN A 57 -4.06 10.44 9.77
N PHE A 58 -4.54 9.54 10.64
CA PHE A 58 -5.21 8.31 10.20
C PHE A 58 -6.36 8.63 9.25
N ARG A 59 -7.26 9.55 9.62
CA ARG A 59 -8.38 9.95 8.77
C ARG A 59 -7.93 10.51 7.43
N LYS A 60 -6.91 11.36 7.42
CA LYS A 60 -6.36 11.91 6.17
C LYS A 60 -5.91 10.78 5.22
N HIS A 61 -5.11 9.84 5.70
CA HIS A 61 -4.65 8.72 4.89
C HIS A 61 -5.76 7.74 4.53
N HIS A 62 -6.72 7.54 5.43
CA HIS A 62 -7.90 6.72 5.18
C HIS A 62 -8.69 7.27 3.99
N ASP A 63 -8.99 8.57 4.01
CA ASP A 63 -9.77 9.21 2.94
C ASP A 63 -9.00 9.18 1.61
N GLU A 64 -7.66 9.40 1.63
CA GLU A 64 -6.80 9.22 0.45
C GLU A 64 -6.91 7.80 -0.14
N ILE A 65 -6.79 6.77 0.70
CA ILE A 65 -6.81 5.36 0.27
C ILE A 65 -8.19 4.95 -0.23
N VAL A 66 -9.25 5.31 0.50
CA VAL A 66 -10.63 4.95 0.11
C VAL A 66 -11.00 5.58 -1.21
N ASN A 67 -10.62 6.84 -1.46
CA ASN A 67 -10.87 7.47 -2.75
C ASN A 67 -10.18 6.70 -3.89
N SER A 68 -8.90 6.34 -3.74
CA SER A 68 -8.19 5.53 -4.74
C SER A 68 -8.81 4.15 -4.96
N LEU A 69 -9.38 3.52 -3.92
CA LEU A 69 -10.10 2.25 -4.06
C LEU A 69 -11.42 2.41 -4.80
N ILE A 70 -12.13 3.53 -4.58
CA ILE A 70 -13.36 3.85 -5.31
C ILE A 70 -13.03 4.09 -6.79
N ASP A 71 -12.02 4.92 -7.08
CA ASP A 71 -11.59 5.21 -8.44
C ASP A 71 -11.23 3.91 -9.20
N ALA A 72 -10.44 3.03 -8.57
CA ALA A 72 -10.09 1.73 -9.16
C ALA A 72 -11.31 0.83 -9.37
N ALA A 73 -12.26 0.82 -8.44
CA ALA A 73 -13.49 0.05 -8.60
C ALA A 73 -14.36 0.58 -9.75
N GLU A 74 -14.44 1.90 -9.93
CA GLU A 74 -15.15 2.54 -11.04
C GLU A 74 -14.50 2.20 -12.40
N GLU A 75 -13.17 2.26 -12.48
CA GLU A 75 -12.41 1.88 -13.68
C GLU A 75 -12.66 0.41 -14.08
N GLU A 76 -12.60 -0.51 -13.11
CA GLU A 76 -12.89 -1.93 -13.33
C GLU A 76 -14.34 -2.16 -13.81
N MET A 77 -15.32 -1.43 -13.24
CA MET A 77 -16.72 -1.51 -13.67
C MET A 77 -16.91 -1.04 -15.12
N ILE A 78 -16.19 -0.01 -15.54
CA ILE A 78 -16.20 0.49 -16.92
C ILE A 78 -15.57 -0.55 -17.85
N SER A 79 -14.38 -1.05 -17.51
CA SER A 79 -13.68 -2.06 -18.32
C SER A 79 -14.51 -3.32 -18.52
N ALA A 80 -15.17 -3.81 -17.46
CA ALA A 80 -16.05 -4.98 -17.55
C ALA A 80 -17.23 -4.77 -18.52
N THR A 81 -17.71 -3.53 -18.68
CA THR A 81 -18.78 -3.20 -19.64
C THR A 81 -18.25 -3.18 -21.08
N GLU A 82 -16.98 -2.83 -21.31
CA GLU A 82 -16.37 -2.78 -22.64
C GLU A 82 -15.95 -4.16 -23.17
N GLU A 83 -15.78 -5.14 -22.28
CA GLU A 83 -15.43 -6.53 -22.61
C GLU A 83 -16.62 -7.45 -22.93
N GLU A 84 -17.87 -6.98 -22.74
CA GLU A 84 -19.12 -7.68 -23.09
C GLU A 84 -19.60 -7.39 -24.53
#